data_AF-A0A382TJI6-F1
#
_entry.id   AF-A0A382TJI6-F1
#
_cell.length_a   1.000
_cell.length_b   1.000
_cell.length_c   1.000
_cell.angle_alpha   90.00
_cell.angle_beta   90.00
_cell.angle_gamma   90.00
#
_symmetry.space_group_name_H-M   'P 1'
#
loop_
_entity.id
_entity.type
_entity.pdbx_description
1 polymer ?
#
loop_
_entity_poly.entity_id
_entity_poly.type
_entity_poly.pdbx_seq_one_letter_code
_entity_poly.pdbx_strand_id
1 'polypeptide(L)'
;MGEKTPQTEIIDHPYARENNVEWSPEAWERVKHAPAFVRPGIRKLMVQRCVKRGYKIVTSDFLTEIRNESMMLVSKRVKGFGFEELTMDSFEVAKEKMRQSPRKIEVIEEIEDFLAMRTEKKDDIVEKFKNYMNVAPSGGMPWHKEALAQMEKVPPFVLGMAKQTIEARARERGDKIVTAEIIDEVFTNIMPASAKQAMGMEVTEEDLKKEHVESDTPPDLPTL
;
A
#
# COMPACT_ATOMS: atom_id res chain seq x y z
N MET A 1 17.07 22.85 -21.24
CA MET A 1 15.91 23.21 -20.41
C MET A 1 16.34 22.95 -18.97
N GLY A 2 16.43 23.99 -18.14
CA GLY A 2 16.93 23.84 -16.77
C GLY A 2 15.91 23.11 -15.91
N GLU A 3 16.30 21.97 -15.34
CA GLU A 3 15.54 21.31 -14.28
C GLU A 3 15.44 22.28 -13.11
N LYS A 4 14.25 22.88 -12.92
CA LYS A 4 13.98 23.66 -11.71
C LYS A 4 13.92 22.67 -10.55
N THR A 5 14.93 22.71 -9.69
CA THR A 5 14.89 22.01 -8.40
C THR A 5 13.60 22.44 -7.69
N PRO A 6 12.74 21.50 -7.27
CA PRO A 6 11.52 21.84 -6.55
C PRO A 6 11.85 22.67 -5.32
N GLN A 7 11.09 23.73 -5.05
CA GLN A 7 11.23 24.47 -3.81
C GLN A 7 10.86 23.52 -2.65
N THR A 8 11.69 23.47 -1.62
CA THR A 8 11.48 22.61 -0.44
C THR A 8 11.55 23.43 0.84
N GLU A 9 10.86 22.94 1.87
CA GLU A 9 10.91 23.49 3.23
C GLU A 9 11.42 22.41 4.20
N ILE A 10 12.36 22.80 5.06
CA ILE A 10 12.81 21.96 6.18
C ILE A 10 11.72 22.00 7.24
N ILE A 11 11.05 20.87 7.44
CA ILE A 11 10.03 20.75 8.48
C ILE A 11 10.68 20.49 9.83
N ASP A 12 10.16 21.16 10.85
CA ASP A 12 10.41 20.86 12.25
C ASP A 12 9.74 19.53 12.69
N HIS A 13 10.22 18.41 12.14
CA HIS A 13 9.81 17.06 12.54
C HIS A 13 11.08 16.24 12.82
N PRO A 14 11.34 15.80 14.07
CA PRO A 14 12.58 15.13 14.45
C PRO A 14 12.95 13.97 13.53
N TYR A 15 11.96 13.11 13.23
CA TYR A 15 12.16 11.96 12.36
C TYR A 15 12.46 12.32 10.89
N ALA A 16 11.96 13.46 10.39
CA ALA A 16 12.26 13.89 9.02
C ALA A 16 13.70 14.38 8.93
N ARG A 17 14.14 15.15 9.93
CA ARG A 17 15.52 15.65 10.06
C ARG A 17 16.53 14.51 10.20
N GLU A 18 16.25 13.54 11.07
CA GLU A 18 17.10 12.35 11.26
C GLU A 18 17.31 11.53 9.98
N ASN A 19 16.32 11.53 9.07
CA ASN A 19 16.36 10.74 7.85
C ASN A 19 16.65 11.56 6.58
N ASN A 20 17.00 12.85 6.73
CA ASN A 20 17.22 13.79 5.62
C ASN A 20 16.05 13.79 4.61
N VAL A 21 14.82 13.89 5.12
CA VAL A 21 13.59 13.99 4.33
C VAL A 21 13.05 15.41 4.40
N GLU A 22 12.92 16.03 3.24
CA GLU A 22 12.33 17.35 3.05
C GLU A 22 10.89 17.23 2.54
N TRP A 23 10.16 18.35 2.52
CA TRP A 23 8.81 18.40 2.01
C TRP A 23 8.65 19.55 1.04
N SER A 24 7.81 19.35 0.01
CA SER A 24 7.40 20.47 -0.83
C SER A 24 6.45 21.40 -0.05
N PRO A 25 6.47 22.72 -0.28
CA PRO A 25 5.56 23.67 0.34
C PRO A 25 4.08 23.27 0.16
N GLU A 26 3.73 22.78 -1.04
CA GLU A 26 2.36 22.36 -1.35
C GLU A 26 1.94 21.13 -0.55
N ALA A 27 2.84 20.15 -0.39
CA ALA A 27 2.59 18.98 0.44
C ALA A 27 2.39 19.39 1.90
N TRP A 28 3.25 20.27 2.40
CA TRP A 28 3.17 20.74 3.78
C TRP A 28 1.89 21.49 4.07
N GLU A 29 1.50 22.40 3.18
CA GLU A 29 0.27 23.17 3.31
C GLU A 29 -0.98 22.27 3.33
N ARG A 30 -1.02 21.23 2.49
CA ARG A 30 -2.11 20.23 2.53
C ARG A 30 -2.24 19.54 3.88
N VAL A 31 -1.13 19.24 4.57
CA VAL A 31 -1.16 18.59 5.88
C VAL A 31 -1.66 19.52 6.98
N LYS A 32 -1.41 20.84 6.89
CA LYS A 32 -1.95 21.82 7.85
C LYS A 32 -3.49 21.85 7.87
N HIS A 33 -4.11 21.60 6.73
CA HIS A 33 -5.57 21.53 6.59
C HIS A 33 -6.20 20.24 7.13
N ALA A 34 -5.41 19.22 7.48
CA ALA A 34 -5.93 18.02 8.12
C ALA A 34 -6.33 18.29 9.59
N PRO A 35 -7.27 17.51 10.17
CA PRO A 35 -7.61 17.62 11.58
C PRO A 35 -6.40 17.41 12.49
N ALA A 36 -6.32 18.16 13.60
CA ALA A 36 -5.14 18.20 14.47
C ALA A 36 -4.69 16.81 14.95
N PHE A 37 -5.65 15.96 15.35
CA PHE A 37 -5.39 14.60 15.83
C PHE A 37 -4.78 13.67 14.76
N VAL A 38 -4.98 13.96 13.47
CA VAL A 38 -4.48 13.14 12.34
C VAL A 38 -3.08 13.58 11.89
N ARG A 39 -2.73 14.87 12.00
CA ARG A 39 -1.47 15.43 11.46
C ARG A 39 -0.20 14.69 11.92
N PRO A 40 -0.03 14.34 13.22
CA PRO A 40 1.16 13.60 13.66
C PRO A 40 1.31 12.25 12.96
N GLY A 41 0.19 11.55 12.75
CA GLY A 41 0.16 10.27 12.02
C GLY A 41 0.57 10.43 10.56
N ILE A 42 0.05 11.45 9.86
CA ILE A 42 0.41 11.75 8.47
C ILE A 42 1.91 12.04 8.35
N ARG A 43 2.44 12.95 9.17
CA ARG A 43 3.87 13.32 9.10
C ARG A 43 4.78 12.12 9.31
N LYS A 44 4.51 11.30 10.32
CA LYS A 44 5.27 10.08 10.60
C LYS A 44 5.19 9.08 9.45
N LEU A 45 3.97 8.80 8.96
CA LEU A 45 3.75 7.82 7.89
C LEU A 45 4.47 8.24 6.59
N MET A 46 4.36 9.51 6.19
CA MET A 46 4.96 9.98 4.95
C MET A 46 6.47 9.88 4.97
N VAL A 47 7.11 10.27 6.09
CA VAL A 47 8.57 10.12 6.24
C VAL A 47 8.98 8.65 6.17
N GLN A 48 8.29 7.77 6.89
CA GLN A 48 8.58 6.32 6.85
C GLN A 48 8.50 5.75 5.43
N ARG A 49 7.48 6.15 4.67
CA ARG A 49 7.29 5.67 3.29
C ARG A 49 8.29 6.29 2.32
N CYS A 50 8.61 7.57 2.49
CA CYS A 50 9.62 8.28 1.72
C CYS A 50 10.98 7.58 1.86
N VAL A 51 11.41 7.34 3.11
CA VAL A 51 12.67 6.62 3.41
C VAL A 51 12.66 5.21 2.86
N LYS A 52 11.58 4.45 3.06
CA LYS A 52 11.47 3.07 2.57
C LYS A 52 11.65 2.98 1.04
N ARG A 53 11.19 4.00 0.31
CA ARG A 53 11.28 4.06 -1.17
C ARG A 53 12.52 4.77 -1.68
N GLY A 54 13.43 5.19 -0.79
CA GLY A 54 14.63 5.93 -1.17
C GLY A 54 14.37 7.36 -1.63
N TYR A 55 13.14 7.87 -1.48
CA TYR A 55 12.82 9.26 -1.76
C TYR A 55 13.39 10.19 -0.69
N LYS A 56 13.67 11.44 -1.08
CA LYS A 56 14.19 12.48 -0.20
C LYS A 56 13.22 13.63 0.03
N ILE A 57 12.18 13.74 -0.79
CA ILE A 57 11.22 14.84 -0.73
C ILE A 57 9.81 14.25 -0.71
N VAL A 58 9.02 14.63 0.29
CA VAL A 58 7.57 14.36 0.31
C VAL A 58 6.86 15.40 -0.54
N THR A 59 6.31 14.97 -1.66
CA THR A 59 5.57 15.83 -2.60
C THR A 59 4.05 15.72 -2.41
N SER A 60 3.33 16.64 -3.04
CA SER A 60 1.86 16.62 -3.09
C SER A 60 1.33 15.32 -3.72
N ASP A 61 1.98 14.82 -4.76
CA ASP A 61 1.57 13.56 -5.41
C ASP A 61 1.84 12.35 -4.51
N PHE A 62 2.98 12.36 -3.81
CA PHE A 62 3.30 11.31 -2.85
C PHE A 62 2.28 11.24 -1.70
N LEU A 63 1.77 12.38 -1.21
CA LEU A 63 0.65 12.38 -0.25
C LEU A 63 -0.58 11.67 -0.79
N THR A 64 -0.92 11.94 -2.05
CA THR A 64 -2.09 11.35 -2.72
C THR A 64 -1.92 9.84 -2.87
N GLU A 65 -0.73 9.39 -3.27
CA GLU A 65 -0.38 7.99 -3.42
C GLU A 65 -0.49 7.23 -2.10
N ILE A 66 0.21 7.68 -1.06
CA ILE A 66 0.20 7.03 0.26
C ILE A 66 -1.18 7.09 0.92
N ARG A 67 -1.97 8.16 0.67
CA ARG A 67 -3.37 8.21 1.08
C ARG A 67 -4.17 7.10 0.41
N ASN A 68 -4.07 6.95 -0.91
CA ASN A 68 -4.80 5.90 -1.64
C ASN A 68 -4.45 4.50 -1.12
N GLU A 69 -3.16 4.25 -0.85
CA GLU A 69 -2.70 3.01 -0.23
C GLU A 69 -3.32 2.78 1.16
N SER A 70 -3.30 3.81 2.00
CA SER A 70 -3.88 3.75 3.34
C SER A 70 -5.38 3.45 3.26
N MET A 71 -6.10 4.06 2.31
CA MET A 71 -7.52 3.79 2.08
C MET A 71 -7.76 2.34 1.65
N MET A 72 -6.95 1.79 0.75
CA MET A 72 -7.05 0.38 0.35
C MET A 72 -6.89 -0.59 1.53
N LEU A 73 -5.92 -0.31 2.41
CA LEU A 73 -5.68 -1.12 3.62
C LEU A 73 -6.84 -1.00 4.62
N VAL A 74 -7.38 0.21 4.78
CA VAL A 74 -8.56 0.46 5.61
C VAL A 74 -9.76 -0.29 5.05
N SER A 75 -10.08 -0.15 3.77
CA SER A 75 -11.21 -0.82 3.12
C SER A 75 -11.12 -2.33 3.22
N LYS A 76 -9.94 -2.91 3.01
CA LYS A 76 -9.72 -4.35 3.24
C LYS A 76 -10.00 -4.75 4.70
N ARG A 77 -9.55 -3.94 5.67
CA ARG A 77 -9.78 -4.22 7.10
C ARG A 77 -11.25 -4.09 7.48
N VAL A 78 -11.95 -3.09 6.95
CA VAL A 78 -13.39 -2.88 7.14
C VAL A 78 -14.18 -4.08 6.61
N LYS A 79 -13.88 -4.55 5.39
CA LYS A 79 -14.43 -5.80 4.85
C LYS A 79 -14.13 -7.01 5.74
N GLY A 80 -12.90 -7.13 6.22
CA GLY A 80 -12.49 -8.21 7.13
C GLY A 80 -13.24 -8.22 8.47
N PHE A 81 -13.83 -7.10 8.88
CA PHE A 81 -14.71 -7.03 10.04
C PHE A 81 -16.18 -7.34 9.75
N GLY A 82 -16.54 -7.61 8.49
CA GLY A 82 -17.90 -7.87 8.04
C GLY A 82 -18.69 -6.61 7.69
N PHE A 83 -18.04 -5.46 7.57
CA PHE A 83 -18.71 -4.22 7.19
C PHE A 83 -18.66 -4.03 5.67
N GLU A 84 -19.84 -3.85 5.06
CA GLU A 84 -19.97 -3.54 3.64
C GLU A 84 -20.02 -2.02 3.40
N GLU A 85 -20.50 -1.25 4.38
CA GLU A 85 -20.57 0.21 4.36
C GLU A 85 -20.14 0.83 5.71
N LEU A 86 -19.79 2.11 5.70
CA LEU A 86 -19.53 2.90 6.92
C LEU A 86 -20.86 3.47 7.43
N THR A 87 -21.32 2.98 8.58
CA THR A 87 -22.48 3.51 9.31
C THR A 87 -22.06 4.04 10.68
N MET A 88 -22.80 4.98 11.27
CA MET A 88 -22.47 5.51 12.61
C MET A 88 -22.57 4.42 13.69
N ASP A 89 -23.50 3.48 13.54
CA ASP A 89 -23.65 2.33 14.46
C ASP A 89 -22.41 1.41 14.46
N SER A 90 -21.51 1.55 13.48
CA SER A 90 -20.25 0.81 13.42
C SER A 90 -19.24 1.27 14.47
N PHE A 91 -19.40 2.48 15.05
CA PHE A 91 -18.49 3.00 16.08
C PHE A 91 -18.58 2.22 17.39
N GLU A 92 -19.78 1.80 17.81
CA GLU A 92 -19.96 0.95 19.00
C GLU A 92 -19.26 -0.40 18.85
N VAL A 93 -19.42 -1.04 17.69
CA VAL A 93 -18.75 -2.31 17.38
C VAL A 93 -17.22 -2.11 17.34
N ALA A 94 -16.75 -0.98 16.83
CA ALA A 94 -15.32 -0.66 16.81
C ALA A 94 -14.76 -0.45 18.22
N LYS A 95 -15.48 0.27 19.11
CA LYS A 95 -15.12 0.46 20.52
C LYS A 95 -15.02 -0.89 21.23
N GLU A 96 -16.03 -1.75 21.08
CA GLU A 96 -16.01 -3.08 21.70
C GLU A 96 -14.82 -3.94 21.23
N LYS A 97 -14.54 -3.97 19.91
CA LYS A 97 -13.39 -4.71 19.36
C LYS A 97 -12.04 -4.14 19.81
N MET A 98 -11.98 -2.86 20.17
CA MET A 98 -10.77 -2.17 20.60
C MET A 98 -10.68 -1.96 22.12
N ARG A 99 -11.60 -2.55 22.91
CA ARG A 99 -11.72 -2.39 24.37
C ARG A 99 -10.42 -2.58 25.17
N GLN A 100 -9.47 -3.33 24.61
CA GLN A 100 -8.16 -3.60 25.22
C GLN A 100 -7.18 -2.41 25.14
N SER A 101 -7.50 -1.34 24.41
CA SER A 101 -6.62 -0.19 24.22
C SER A 101 -7.35 1.13 24.52
N PRO A 102 -7.21 1.70 25.73
CA PRO A 102 -7.88 2.94 26.12
C PRO A 102 -7.65 4.08 25.12
N ARG A 103 -6.40 4.27 24.69
CA ARG A 103 -6.04 5.27 23.68
C ARG A 103 -6.79 5.11 22.35
N LYS A 104 -7.08 3.88 21.91
CA LYS A 104 -7.83 3.67 20.67
C LYS A 104 -9.30 4.02 20.84
N ILE A 105 -9.86 3.81 22.03
CA ILE A 105 -11.23 4.21 22.36
C ILE A 105 -11.35 5.73 22.35
N GLU A 106 -10.44 6.44 23.02
CA GLU A 106 -10.39 7.91 23.01
C GLU A 106 -10.32 8.46 21.58
N VAL A 107 -9.47 7.87 20.72
CA VAL A 107 -9.38 8.28 19.31
C VAL A 107 -10.67 7.99 18.53
N ILE A 108 -11.39 6.91 18.85
CA ILE A 108 -12.68 6.63 18.23
C ILE A 108 -13.70 7.69 18.63
N GLU A 109 -13.75 8.08 19.91
CA GLU A 109 -14.65 9.12 20.44
C GLU A 109 -14.33 10.49 19.81
N GLU A 110 -13.05 10.87 19.71
CA GLU A 110 -12.64 12.11 19.02
C GLU A 110 -13.10 12.13 17.54
N ILE A 111 -13.06 10.99 16.85
CA ILE A 111 -13.54 10.87 15.47
C ILE A 111 -15.06 11.02 15.42
N GLU A 112 -15.78 10.37 16.34
CA GLU A 112 -17.24 10.41 16.45
C GLU A 112 -17.71 11.86 16.66
N ASP A 113 -17.13 12.55 17.64
CA ASP A 113 -17.40 13.97 17.94
C ASP A 113 -17.09 14.87 16.74
N PHE A 114 -15.93 14.67 16.12
CA PHE A 114 -15.52 15.45 14.96
C PHE A 114 -16.47 15.27 13.76
N LEU A 115 -17.02 14.07 13.57
CA LEU A 115 -17.99 13.82 12.51
C LEU A 115 -19.37 14.36 12.87
N ALA A 116 -19.78 14.31 14.14
CA ALA A 116 -21.05 14.87 14.60
C ALA A 116 -21.11 16.40 14.44
N MET A 117 -19.97 17.09 14.56
CA MET A 117 -19.87 18.54 14.32
C MET A 117 -20.03 18.93 12.84
N ARG A 118 -19.98 17.98 11.90
CA ARG A 118 -20.14 18.29 10.47
C ARG A 118 -21.61 18.45 10.13
N THR A 119 -22.00 19.68 9.82
CA THR A 119 -23.36 20.02 9.38
C THR A 119 -23.64 19.63 7.94
N GLU A 120 -22.60 19.46 7.11
CA GLU A 120 -22.72 19.10 5.70
C GLU A 120 -22.16 17.70 5.44
N LYS A 121 -23.01 16.86 4.86
CA LYS A 121 -22.60 15.56 4.34
C LYS A 121 -21.82 15.77 3.03
N LYS A 122 -20.56 15.37 3.02
CA LYS A 122 -19.73 15.37 1.81
C LYS A 122 -19.92 14.06 1.06
N ASP A 123 -20.95 14.00 0.23
CA ASP A 123 -21.31 12.79 -0.51
C ASP A 123 -20.18 12.31 -1.43
N ASP A 124 -19.35 13.22 -1.94
CA ASP A 124 -18.17 12.89 -2.75
C ASP A 124 -17.13 12.06 -1.98
N ILE A 125 -16.99 12.29 -0.67
CA ILE A 125 -16.09 11.51 0.19
C ILE A 125 -16.67 10.12 0.41
N VAL A 126 -17.98 10.01 0.62
CA VAL A 126 -18.67 8.74 0.79
C VAL A 126 -18.55 7.90 -0.48
N GLU A 127 -18.76 8.51 -1.65
CA GLU A 127 -18.62 7.84 -2.95
C GLU A 127 -17.18 7.36 -3.19
N LYS A 128 -16.18 8.21 -2.93
CA LYS A 128 -14.75 7.81 -3.00
C LYS A 128 -14.47 6.62 -2.08
N PHE A 129 -15.04 6.61 -0.86
CA PHE A 129 -14.88 5.50 0.06
C PHE A 129 -15.53 4.22 -0.46
N LYS A 130 -16.76 4.30 -0.99
CA LYS A 130 -17.46 3.17 -1.63
C LYS A 130 -16.63 2.59 -2.77
N ASN A 131 -15.97 3.44 -3.57
CA ASN A 131 -15.06 2.97 -4.62
C ASN A 131 -13.89 2.16 -4.04
N TYR A 132 -13.23 2.62 -2.97
CA TYR A 132 -12.19 1.84 -2.29
C TYR A 132 -12.72 0.51 -1.73
N MET A 133 -13.93 0.51 -1.14
CA MET A 133 -14.56 -0.72 -0.68
C MET A 133 -14.77 -1.69 -1.85
N ASN A 134 -15.25 -1.23 -3.00
CA ASN A 134 -15.48 -2.10 -4.15
C ASN A 134 -14.19 -2.74 -4.66
N VAL A 135 -13.11 -1.96 -4.80
CA VAL A 135 -11.83 -2.46 -5.34
C VAL A 135 -10.96 -3.18 -4.30
N ALA A 136 -11.19 -2.98 -3.00
CA ALA A 136 -10.44 -3.66 -1.96
C ALA A 136 -10.77 -5.16 -1.95
N PRO A 137 -9.75 -6.03 -1.97
CA PRO A 137 -10.00 -7.47 -2.02
C PRO A 137 -10.55 -7.97 -0.69
N SER A 138 -11.45 -8.95 -0.73
CA SER A 138 -11.97 -9.64 0.45
C SER A 138 -10.93 -10.60 1.08
N GLY A 139 -9.98 -11.10 0.28
CA GLY A 139 -8.86 -11.93 0.71
C GLY A 139 -7.62 -11.70 -0.16
N GLY A 140 -6.42 -12.04 0.34
CA GLY A 140 -5.15 -11.76 -0.35
C GLY A 140 -4.62 -10.34 -0.11
N MET A 141 -3.58 -9.92 -0.83
CA MET A 141 -2.98 -8.59 -0.68
C MET A 141 -3.73 -7.56 -1.58
N PRO A 142 -3.89 -6.28 -1.18
CA PRO A 142 -4.31 -5.24 -2.13
C PRO A 142 -3.22 -4.98 -3.18
N TRP A 143 -3.60 -4.57 -4.38
CA TRP A 143 -2.69 -4.28 -5.48
C TRP A 143 -2.87 -2.85 -5.96
N HIS A 144 -1.78 -2.20 -6.34
CA HIS A 144 -1.84 -0.94 -7.08
C HIS A 144 -2.49 -1.13 -8.44
N LYS A 145 -3.11 -0.05 -8.95
CA LYS A 145 -3.75 -0.08 -10.28
C LYS A 145 -2.75 -0.43 -11.38
N GLU A 146 -1.54 0.12 -11.30
CA GLU A 146 -0.46 -0.16 -12.26
C GLU A 146 -0.02 -1.63 -12.19
N ALA A 147 0.06 -2.18 -10.98
CA ALA A 147 0.38 -3.59 -10.75
C ALA A 147 -0.68 -4.51 -11.37
N LEU A 148 -1.97 -4.19 -11.20
CA LEU A 148 -3.06 -4.93 -11.84
C LEU A 148 -2.97 -4.85 -13.37
N ALA A 149 -2.70 -3.68 -13.94
CA ALA A 149 -2.55 -3.50 -15.38
C ALA A 149 -1.36 -4.29 -15.97
N GLN A 150 -0.28 -4.48 -15.20
CA GLN A 150 0.79 -5.39 -15.59
C GLN A 150 0.33 -6.85 -15.57
N MET A 151 -0.44 -7.25 -14.54
CA MET A 151 -0.98 -8.62 -14.44
C MET A 151 -1.97 -8.99 -15.56
N GLU A 152 -2.64 -8.02 -16.19
CA GLU A 152 -3.51 -8.27 -17.35
C GLU A 152 -2.75 -8.81 -18.57
N LYS A 153 -1.44 -8.55 -18.66
CA LYS A 153 -0.57 -9.04 -19.75
C LYS A 153 -0.04 -10.45 -19.47
N VAL A 154 -0.26 -10.97 -18.27
CA VAL A 154 0.26 -12.26 -17.82
C VAL A 154 -0.64 -13.37 -18.34
N PRO A 155 -0.10 -14.38 -19.05
CA PRO A 155 -0.90 -15.47 -19.58
C PRO A 155 -1.67 -16.24 -18.50
N PRO A 156 -2.92 -16.68 -18.76
CA PRO A 156 -3.77 -17.29 -17.73
C PRO A 156 -3.15 -18.49 -16.99
N PHE A 157 -2.35 -19.30 -17.68
CA PHE A 157 -1.75 -20.52 -17.11
C PHE A 157 -0.63 -20.23 -16.08
N VAL A 158 0.01 -19.05 -16.13
CA VAL A 158 1.02 -18.61 -15.13
C VAL A 158 0.45 -17.63 -14.11
N LEU A 159 -0.74 -17.07 -14.35
CA LEU A 159 -1.32 -15.99 -13.55
C LEU A 159 -1.52 -16.36 -12.07
N GLY A 160 -1.94 -17.60 -11.78
CA GLY A 160 -2.10 -18.09 -10.41
C GLY A 160 -0.78 -18.16 -9.64
N MET A 161 0.25 -18.75 -10.26
CA MET A 161 1.60 -18.85 -9.69
C MET A 161 2.22 -17.47 -9.51
N ALA A 162 2.20 -16.64 -10.56
CA ALA A 162 2.72 -15.26 -10.52
C ALA A 162 2.08 -14.45 -9.38
N LYS A 163 0.75 -14.53 -9.21
CA LYS A 163 0.06 -13.86 -8.12
C LYS A 163 0.55 -14.30 -6.75
N GLN A 164 0.69 -15.62 -6.52
CA GLN A 164 1.15 -16.15 -5.24
C GLN A 164 2.59 -15.72 -4.95
N THR A 165 3.49 -15.86 -5.92
CA THR A 165 4.90 -15.47 -5.80
C THR A 165 5.07 -13.98 -5.53
N ILE A 166 4.32 -13.14 -6.26
CA ILE A 166 4.34 -11.68 -6.05
C ILE A 166 3.86 -11.31 -4.65
N GLU A 167 2.72 -11.86 -4.20
CA GLU A 167 2.23 -11.55 -2.86
C GLU A 167 3.17 -12.10 -1.78
N ALA A 168 3.80 -13.26 -1.97
CA ALA A 168 4.79 -13.81 -1.05
C ALA A 168 6.00 -12.88 -0.94
N ARG A 169 6.56 -12.46 -2.08
CA ARG A 169 7.67 -11.51 -2.14
C ARG A 169 7.34 -10.18 -1.48
N ALA A 170 6.13 -9.66 -1.72
CA ALA A 170 5.64 -8.45 -1.06
C ALA A 170 5.60 -8.61 0.47
N ARG A 171 5.12 -9.76 0.98
CA ARG A 171 5.10 -10.05 2.43
C ARG A 171 6.51 -10.12 3.02
N GLU A 172 7.45 -10.76 2.33
CA GLU A 172 8.86 -10.85 2.73
C GLU A 172 9.54 -9.47 2.84
N ARG A 173 9.28 -8.58 1.87
CA ARG A 173 9.72 -7.17 1.91
C ARG A 173 8.99 -6.32 2.96
N GLY A 174 8.04 -6.92 3.69
CA GLY A 174 7.18 -6.23 4.66
C GLY A 174 6.19 -5.26 4.02
N ASP A 175 6.00 -5.34 2.71
CA ASP A 175 5.00 -4.56 1.99
C ASP A 175 3.60 -5.06 2.31
N LYS A 176 2.65 -4.12 2.33
CA LYS A 176 1.23 -4.40 2.65
C LYS A 176 0.34 -4.31 1.42
N ILE A 177 0.87 -3.85 0.30
CA ILE A 177 0.21 -3.64 -0.99
C ILE A 177 1.24 -4.00 -2.06
N VAL A 178 0.79 -4.68 -3.11
CA VAL A 178 1.63 -5.00 -4.27
C VAL A 178 1.79 -3.76 -5.15
N THR A 179 3.03 -3.35 -5.41
CA THR A 179 3.41 -2.28 -6.35
C THR A 179 3.93 -2.89 -7.66
N ALA A 180 3.99 -2.08 -8.72
CA ALA A 180 4.57 -2.48 -10.00
C ALA A 180 6.04 -2.94 -9.84
N GLU A 181 6.81 -2.27 -8.98
CA GLU A 181 8.20 -2.64 -8.68
C GLU A 181 8.36 -4.09 -8.20
N ILE A 182 7.41 -4.60 -7.41
CA ILE A 182 7.47 -5.98 -6.89
C ILE A 182 7.18 -6.97 -8.02
N ILE A 183 6.29 -6.62 -8.95
CA ILE A 183 6.04 -7.41 -10.15
C ILE A 183 7.31 -7.47 -10.99
N ASP A 184 7.90 -6.32 -11.33
CA ASP A 184 9.11 -6.26 -12.13
C ASP A 184 10.25 -7.09 -11.50
N GLU A 185 10.41 -7.00 -10.19
CA GLU A 185 11.39 -7.81 -9.43
C GLU A 185 11.12 -9.32 -9.58
N VAL A 186 9.88 -9.76 -9.43
CA VAL A 186 9.49 -11.18 -9.53
C VAL A 186 9.65 -11.71 -10.95
N PHE A 187 9.22 -10.92 -11.94
CA PHE A 187 9.30 -11.28 -13.35
C PHE A 187 10.75 -11.36 -13.85
N THR A 188 11.63 -10.52 -13.29
CA THR A 188 13.06 -10.54 -13.62
C THR A 188 13.79 -11.67 -12.92
N ASN A 189 13.55 -11.89 -11.62
CA ASN A 189 14.43 -12.72 -10.79
C ASN A 189 13.88 -14.10 -10.42
N ILE A 190 12.56 -14.31 -10.49
CA ILE A 190 11.89 -15.47 -9.87
C ILE A 190 11.11 -16.30 -10.90
N MET A 191 10.61 -15.69 -11.98
CA MET A 191 9.87 -16.41 -13.01
C MET A 191 10.76 -17.40 -13.77
N PRO A 192 10.32 -18.65 -13.98
CA PRO A 192 11.08 -19.66 -14.70
C PRO A 192 11.24 -19.30 -16.18
N ALA A 193 12.27 -19.85 -16.84
CA ALA A 193 12.62 -19.48 -18.21
C ALA A 193 11.49 -19.84 -19.19
N SER A 194 10.85 -20.99 -18.99
CA SER A 194 9.64 -21.41 -19.71
C SER A 194 8.49 -20.39 -19.65
N ALA A 195 8.25 -19.77 -18.48
CA ALA A 195 7.23 -18.73 -18.32
C ALA A 195 7.64 -17.40 -18.95
N LYS A 196 8.91 -16.99 -18.81
CA LYS A 196 9.48 -15.80 -19.48
C LYS A 196 9.33 -15.90 -21.00
N GLN A 197 9.69 -17.05 -21.57
CA GLN A 197 9.58 -17.31 -23.01
C GLN A 197 8.14 -17.22 -23.51
N ALA A 198 7.18 -17.79 -22.78
CA ALA A 198 5.78 -17.77 -23.19
C ALA A 198 5.13 -16.37 -23.13
N MET A 199 5.75 -15.42 -22.41
CA MET A 199 5.37 -14.00 -22.38
C MET A 199 6.15 -13.13 -23.36
N GLY A 200 7.02 -13.73 -24.19
CA GLY A 200 7.88 -13.01 -25.11
C GLY A 200 8.97 -12.17 -24.44
N MET A 201 9.33 -12.49 -23.19
CA MET A 201 10.47 -11.88 -22.51
C MET A 201 11.79 -12.54 -22.96
N GLU A 202 12.87 -11.77 -22.95
CA GLU A 202 14.21 -12.31 -23.21
C GLU A 202 14.60 -13.29 -22.11
N VAL A 203 14.97 -14.51 -22.51
CA VAL A 203 15.45 -15.56 -21.62
C VAL A 203 16.97 -15.57 -21.68
N THR A 204 17.62 -15.39 -20.53
CA THR A 204 19.09 -15.41 -20.45
C THR A 204 19.62 -16.83 -20.26
N GLU A 205 20.89 -17.07 -20.56
CA GLU A 205 21.54 -18.36 -20.26
C GLU A 205 21.56 -18.68 -18.76
N GLU A 206 21.55 -17.66 -17.89
CA GLU A 206 21.44 -17.84 -16.44
C GLU A 206 20.06 -18.37 -16.02
N ASP A 207 18.99 -17.91 -16.68
CA ASP A 207 17.63 -18.39 -16.43
C ASP A 207 17.48 -19.88 -16.78
N LEU A 208 18.05 -20.29 -17.92
CA LEU A 208 18.06 -21.69 -18.36
C LEU A 208 18.85 -22.60 -17.40
N LYS A 209 19.96 -22.09 -16.85
CA LYS A 209 20.78 -22.81 -15.87
C LYS A 209 20.07 -22.96 -14.53
N LYS A 210 19.39 -21.91 -14.04
CA LYS A 210 18.60 -21.98 -12.79
C LYS A 210 17.46 -23.00 -12.87
N GLU A 211 16.74 -23.03 -13.99
CA GLU A 211 15.63 -23.98 -14.19
C GLU A 211 16.12 -25.44 -14.27
N HIS A 212 17.26 -25.70 -14.91
CA HIS A 212 17.87 -27.04 -14.89
C HIS A 212 18.21 -27.51 -13.47
N VAL A 213 18.82 -26.66 -12.64
CA VAL A 213 19.21 -27.00 -11.26
C VAL A 213 18.00 -27.28 -10.37
N GLU A 214 16.90 -26.53 -10.53
CA GLU A 214 15.64 -26.80 -9.80
C GLU A 214 14.98 -28.10 -10.26
N SER A 215 15.07 -28.45 -11.55
CA SER A 215 14.52 -29.71 -12.07
C SER A 215 15.29 -30.97 -11.61
N ASP A 216 16.58 -30.82 -11.32
CA ASP A 216 17.47 -31.89 -10.84
C ASP A 216 17.46 -32.05 -9.31
N THR A 217 16.82 -31.13 -8.57
CA THR A 217 16.70 -31.23 -7.11
C THR A 217 15.51 -32.13 -6.76
N PRO A 218 15.71 -33.29 -6.10
CA PRO A 218 14.60 -34.17 -5.73
C PRO A 218 13.61 -33.44 -4.81
N PRO A 219 12.29 -33.62 -4.97
CA PRO A 219 11.32 -33.04 -4.05
C PRO A 219 11.60 -33.57 -2.64
N ASP A 220 11.76 -32.66 -1.68
CA ASP A 220 11.97 -32.97 -0.28
C ASP A 220 10.73 -33.71 0.24
N LEU A 221 10.83 -35.04 0.29
CA LEU A 221 9.78 -35.90 0.82
C LEU A 221 9.69 -35.62 2.33
N PRO A 222 8.53 -35.21 2.85
CA PRO A 222 8.38 -34.99 4.28
C PRO A 222 8.71 -36.30 5.02
N THR A 223 9.69 -36.23 5.92
CA THR A 223 10.01 -37.30 6.84
C THR A 223 8.80 -37.57 7.74
N LEU A 224 8.30 -38.81 7.70
CA LEU A 224 7.20 -39.33 8.51
C LEU A 224 7.53 -39.34 10.00
#